data_AF-A0AAV5C375-F1
#
_entry.id   AF-A0AAV5C375-F1
#
_cell.length_a   1.000
_cell.length_b   1.000
_cell.length_c   1.000
_cell.angle_alpha   90.00
_cell.angle_beta   90.00
_cell.angle_gamma   90.00
#
_symmetry.space_group_name_H-M   'P 1'
#
loop_
_entity.id
_entity.type
_entity.pdbx_description
1 polymer ?
#
loop_
_entity_poly.entity_id
_entity_poly.type
_entity_poly.pdbx_seq_one_letter_code
_entity_poly.pdbx_strand_id
1 'polypeptide(L)'
;MSVLLLSDQWYITYGEAEWKQQASRCLDGMNTFSAETRNGFEHTLGWLNQWACSRSFGLGTRIPWDEQFLVESLSDSTLYMAYYTIAHLLQKDDMYGKEMSTIRAEEMTDEVWDFVFCGGPAPKSDIPPALLNHMKQEFQFWYPFDIRVSGKDLIQNHLTFCLYNHTALLPERHWPRGFRCNGHLMLNSEKMSKSTGNFLTLQEAITEYSSDATRFALADAGDDVIHDESSLRDGPGNTYADHVFANEINIAIKETEKSYNAFMFRDALKSGFYDLQLARDEYRFSCGAAGMNRDLLWRFMDIQTRLITPICPHYAEHVWQKILKKEGFAIKAGWPTADTPDSTLRMANKYLQDSIVLMRKLLQKQESGSKKLKKGDAPSPLVENKISVGLIYVNEYYCGWKEQCLRVLQSTFDSRKCCFAPDQEIVEALKSCSIDQEMNLNFKQVQKLCMPFIRFKKDEAREVGAQALDLKLPFSEIDVLRENLELIRRQLSLEHVEVLSACDEAAHAKAGENVKLLNQNPPSPGDPVAIFLSRQEFEGAGGAYS
;
A
#
# COMPACT_ATOMS: atom_id res chain seq x y z
N MET A 1 -31.26 -28.26 -19.89
CA MET A 1 -32.35 -28.10 -20.87
C MET A 1 -32.89 -26.71 -20.67
N SER A 2 -32.69 -25.81 -21.63
CA SER A 2 -33.30 -24.48 -21.61
C SER A 2 -34.58 -24.56 -22.41
N VAL A 3 -35.73 -24.27 -21.80
CA VAL A 3 -37.04 -24.25 -22.47
C VAL A 3 -37.37 -22.80 -22.76
N LEU A 4 -37.72 -22.49 -24.01
CA LEU A 4 -38.16 -21.16 -24.43
C LEU A 4 -39.68 -21.17 -24.57
N LEU A 5 -40.36 -20.36 -23.76
CA LEU A 5 -41.82 -20.23 -23.74
C LEU A 5 -42.20 -18.90 -24.41
N LEU A 6 -43.18 -18.92 -25.30
CA LEU A 6 -43.81 -17.72 -25.83
C LEU A 6 -45.05 -17.43 -24.98
N SER A 7 -45.03 -16.34 -24.21
CA SER A 7 -46.13 -15.92 -23.33
C SER A 7 -46.22 -14.39 -23.28
N ASP A 8 -47.41 -13.89 -23.00
CA ASP A 8 -47.60 -12.46 -22.74
C ASP A 8 -46.87 -12.06 -21.45
N GLN A 9 -46.02 -11.04 -21.53
CA GLN A 9 -45.11 -10.62 -20.49
C GLN A 9 -44.77 -9.13 -20.68
N TRP A 10 -44.58 -8.39 -19.59
CA TRP A 10 -44.09 -7.02 -19.64
C TRP A 10 -42.55 -7.01 -19.70
N TYR A 11 -42.01 -6.12 -20.52
CA TYR A 11 -40.56 -6.01 -20.77
C TYR A 11 -40.08 -4.57 -20.60
N ILE A 12 -38.83 -4.42 -20.15
CA ILE A 12 -38.07 -3.17 -20.30
C ILE A 12 -37.18 -3.28 -21.55
N THR A 13 -37.21 -2.26 -22.40
CA THR A 13 -36.57 -2.22 -23.73
C THR A 13 -35.19 -1.58 -23.71
N TYR A 14 -34.26 -2.14 -22.93
CA TYR A 14 -32.87 -1.63 -22.84
C TYR A 14 -32.11 -1.60 -24.19
N GLY A 15 -32.58 -2.32 -25.22
CA GLY A 15 -32.00 -2.32 -26.56
C GLY A 15 -32.26 -1.08 -27.40
N GLU A 16 -33.06 -0.12 -26.92
CA GLU A 16 -33.30 1.14 -27.62
C GLU A 16 -32.01 1.95 -27.79
N ALA A 17 -31.72 2.35 -29.03
CA ALA A 17 -30.44 2.95 -29.39
C ALA A 17 -30.16 4.27 -28.65
N GLU A 18 -31.19 5.11 -28.46
CA GLU A 18 -31.06 6.38 -27.74
C GLU A 18 -30.75 6.15 -26.26
N TRP A 19 -31.46 5.23 -25.61
CA TRP A 19 -31.25 4.93 -24.20
C TRP A 19 -29.90 4.29 -23.94
N LYS A 20 -29.49 3.33 -24.80
CA LYS A 20 -28.14 2.75 -24.77
C LYS A 20 -27.06 3.82 -24.91
N GLN A 21 -27.23 4.80 -25.79
CA GLN A 21 -26.29 5.90 -25.94
C GLN A 21 -26.19 6.78 -24.69
N GLN A 22 -27.30 7.03 -24.00
CA GLN A 22 -27.29 7.75 -22.72
C GLN A 22 -26.57 6.95 -21.63
N ALA A 23 -26.84 5.65 -21.52
CA ALA A 23 -26.16 4.76 -20.58
C ALA A 23 -24.65 4.69 -20.85
N SER A 24 -24.22 4.56 -22.12
CA SER A 24 -22.81 4.58 -22.51
C SER A 24 -22.12 5.89 -22.13
N ARG A 25 -22.76 7.04 -22.37
CA ARG A 25 -22.22 8.35 -21.98
C ARG A 25 -22.05 8.47 -20.46
N CYS A 26 -23.01 7.95 -19.70
CA CYS A 26 -22.88 7.89 -18.25
C CYS A 26 -21.69 7.02 -17.82
N LEU A 27 -21.47 5.88 -18.46
CA LEU A 27 -20.33 5.00 -18.21
C LEU A 27 -18.99 5.68 -18.52
N ASP A 28 -18.92 6.51 -19.57
CA ASP A 28 -17.71 7.25 -19.93
C ASP A 28 -17.28 8.23 -18.82
N GLY A 29 -18.24 8.87 -18.16
CA GLY A 29 -17.99 9.84 -17.08
C GLY A 29 -17.74 9.23 -15.70
N MET A 30 -17.97 7.92 -15.50
CA MET A 30 -17.94 7.30 -14.19
C MET A 30 -16.61 6.62 -13.84
N ASN A 31 -16.32 6.46 -12.55
CA ASN A 31 -15.17 5.68 -12.08
C ASN A 31 -15.54 4.20 -11.83
N THR A 32 -14.91 3.27 -12.56
CA THR A 32 -15.12 1.82 -12.43
C THR A 32 -14.04 1.11 -11.60
N PHE A 33 -13.03 1.84 -11.10
CA PHE A 33 -11.91 1.39 -10.27
C PHE A 33 -11.00 0.30 -10.87
N SER A 34 -11.41 -0.34 -11.98
CA SER A 34 -10.66 -1.32 -12.75
C SER A 34 -11.12 -1.32 -14.21
N ALA A 35 -10.20 -1.66 -15.11
CA ALA A 35 -10.51 -1.85 -16.52
C ALA A 35 -11.43 -3.06 -16.76
N GLU A 36 -11.26 -4.13 -15.98
CA GLU A 36 -12.12 -5.32 -16.05
C GLU A 36 -13.60 -4.97 -15.80
N THR A 37 -13.88 -4.16 -14.78
CA THR A 37 -15.26 -3.72 -14.48
C THR A 37 -15.84 -2.89 -15.61
N ARG A 38 -15.06 -1.96 -16.17
CA ARG A 38 -15.48 -1.14 -17.34
C ARG A 38 -15.82 -2.02 -18.55
N ASN A 39 -14.92 -2.92 -18.91
CA ASN A 39 -15.14 -3.86 -20.02
C ASN A 39 -16.38 -4.74 -19.79
N GLY A 40 -16.65 -5.12 -18.53
CA GLY A 40 -17.86 -5.85 -18.14
C GLY A 40 -19.13 -5.07 -18.44
N PHE A 41 -19.19 -3.78 -18.09
CA PHE A 41 -20.30 -2.91 -18.45
C PHE A 41 -20.43 -2.72 -19.96
N GLU A 42 -19.34 -2.38 -20.66
CA GLU A 42 -19.35 -2.18 -22.12
C GLU A 42 -19.84 -3.43 -22.86
N HIS A 43 -19.37 -4.61 -22.43
CA HIS A 43 -19.84 -5.89 -22.96
C HIS A 43 -21.36 -6.05 -22.76
N THR A 44 -21.87 -5.81 -21.55
CA THR A 44 -23.32 -5.93 -21.26
C THR A 44 -24.15 -4.91 -22.02
N LEU A 45 -23.74 -3.64 -22.07
CA LEU A 45 -24.38 -2.63 -22.92
C LEU A 45 -24.40 -3.06 -24.39
N GLY A 46 -23.37 -3.79 -24.84
CA GLY A 46 -23.23 -4.34 -26.18
C GLY A 46 -24.38 -5.26 -26.59
N TRP A 47 -24.76 -6.22 -25.73
CA TRP A 47 -25.72 -7.29 -26.07
C TRP A 47 -27.09 -7.17 -25.40
N LEU A 48 -27.24 -6.35 -24.35
CA LEU A 48 -28.51 -6.21 -23.64
C LEU A 48 -29.60 -5.64 -24.57
N ASN A 49 -30.76 -6.30 -24.59
CA ASN A 49 -31.88 -5.93 -25.44
C ASN A 49 -33.17 -5.78 -24.61
N GLN A 50 -34.02 -6.81 -24.57
CA GLN A 50 -35.24 -6.79 -23.77
C GLN A 50 -35.04 -7.60 -22.49
N TRP A 51 -35.59 -7.10 -21.38
CA TRP A 51 -35.61 -7.80 -20.10
C TRP A 51 -37.04 -7.99 -19.62
N ALA A 52 -37.45 -9.24 -19.38
CA ALA A 52 -38.78 -9.54 -18.83
C ALA A 52 -38.84 -9.04 -17.39
N CYS A 53 -39.59 -7.96 -17.15
CA CYS A 53 -39.61 -7.26 -15.87
C CYS A 53 -40.79 -7.68 -14.98
N SER A 54 -41.64 -8.59 -15.45
CA SER A 54 -42.83 -9.01 -14.72
C SER A 54 -42.87 -10.51 -14.42
N ARG A 55 -43.68 -10.92 -13.44
CA ARG A 55 -43.85 -12.32 -13.02
C ARG A 55 -45.19 -12.53 -12.32
N SER A 56 -45.75 -13.73 -12.43
CA SER A 56 -47.09 -14.06 -11.91
C SER A 56 -47.10 -14.69 -10.51
N PHE A 57 -45.93 -15.04 -9.97
CA PHE A 57 -45.79 -15.69 -8.67
C PHE A 57 -44.58 -15.15 -7.90
N GLY A 58 -44.70 -15.09 -6.57
CA GLY A 58 -43.64 -14.65 -5.66
C GLY A 58 -44.06 -13.45 -4.82
N LEU A 59 -43.07 -12.77 -4.24
CA LEU A 59 -43.22 -11.51 -3.51
C LEU A 59 -42.71 -10.35 -4.37
N GLY A 60 -43.30 -9.16 -4.17
CA GLY A 60 -42.90 -7.94 -4.86
C GLY A 60 -44.03 -6.93 -4.95
N THR A 61 -43.77 -5.83 -5.67
CA THR A 61 -44.76 -4.78 -5.96
C THR A 61 -45.58 -5.16 -7.19
N ARG A 62 -46.90 -4.93 -7.18
CA ARG A 62 -47.76 -5.14 -8.34
C ARG A 62 -47.54 -4.05 -9.40
N ILE A 63 -47.67 -4.39 -10.67
CA ILE A 63 -47.65 -3.39 -11.75
C ILE A 63 -48.92 -2.54 -11.65
N PRO A 64 -48.83 -1.20 -11.56
CA PRO A 64 -49.98 -0.36 -11.20
C PRO A 64 -51.09 -0.32 -12.26
N TRP A 65 -50.78 -0.61 -13.53
CA TRP A 65 -51.77 -0.72 -14.60
C TRP A 65 -52.19 -2.17 -14.92
N ASP A 66 -51.54 -3.16 -14.32
CA ASP A 66 -51.81 -4.58 -14.55
C ASP A 66 -51.46 -5.43 -13.31
N GLU A 67 -52.34 -5.37 -12.31
CA GLU A 67 -52.11 -5.98 -11.00
C GLU A 67 -52.01 -7.52 -11.01
N GLN A 68 -52.27 -8.18 -12.15
CA GLN A 68 -52.06 -9.61 -12.31
C GLN A 68 -50.58 -9.98 -12.21
N PHE A 69 -49.69 -9.04 -12.55
CA PHE A 69 -48.26 -9.23 -12.53
C PHE A 69 -47.57 -8.47 -11.39
N LEU A 70 -46.51 -9.08 -10.86
CA LEU A 70 -45.56 -8.47 -9.95
C LEU A 70 -44.31 -8.03 -10.73
N VAL A 71 -43.70 -6.93 -10.30
CA VAL A 71 -42.37 -6.51 -10.78
C VAL A 71 -41.32 -7.48 -10.28
N GLU A 72 -40.35 -7.79 -11.15
CA GLU A 72 -39.24 -8.66 -10.80
C GLU A 72 -38.08 -7.95 -10.08
N SER A 73 -37.30 -8.72 -9.33
CA SER A 73 -36.38 -8.27 -8.28
C SER A 73 -35.18 -7.51 -8.82
N LEU A 74 -34.77 -7.74 -10.07
CA LEU A 74 -33.70 -6.98 -10.71
C LEU A 74 -34.23 -5.69 -11.36
N SER A 75 -35.56 -5.54 -11.47
CA SER A 75 -36.22 -4.39 -12.09
C SER A 75 -36.67 -3.37 -11.04
N ASP A 76 -37.16 -3.79 -9.87
CA ASP A 76 -37.53 -2.90 -8.75
C ASP A 76 -36.32 -2.42 -7.91
N SER A 77 -35.14 -2.96 -8.14
CA SER A 77 -33.91 -2.67 -7.39
C SER A 77 -32.96 -1.69 -8.11
N THR A 78 -33.44 -0.88 -9.04
CA THR A 78 -32.57 -0.08 -9.92
C THR A 78 -32.40 1.38 -9.51
N LEU A 79 -33.37 1.97 -8.81
CA LEU A 79 -33.39 3.40 -8.40
C LEU A 79 -33.56 3.63 -6.89
N TYR A 80 -33.64 2.56 -6.10
CA TYR A 80 -33.97 2.63 -4.67
C TYR A 80 -32.94 3.41 -3.82
N MET A 81 -31.76 3.69 -4.35
CA MET A 81 -30.78 4.54 -3.69
C MET A 81 -31.29 5.97 -3.52
N ALA A 82 -32.11 6.48 -4.45
CA ALA A 82 -32.79 7.76 -4.30
C ALA A 82 -33.78 7.72 -3.11
N TYR A 83 -34.48 6.59 -2.93
CA TYR A 83 -35.41 6.41 -1.82
C TYR A 83 -34.71 6.46 -0.45
N TYR A 84 -33.46 5.98 -0.33
CA TYR A 84 -32.69 6.09 0.93
C TYR A 84 -32.57 7.53 1.43
N THR A 85 -32.49 8.51 0.53
CA THR A 85 -32.33 9.92 0.90
C THR A 85 -33.51 10.47 1.71
N ILE A 86 -34.70 9.91 1.53
CA ILE A 86 -35.91 10.38 2.21
C ILE A 86 -36.59 9.32 3.09
N ALA A 87 -36.10 8.07 3.07
CA ALA A 87 -36.69 6.97 3.82
C ALA A 87 -36.85 7.29 5.33
N HIS A 88 -35.88 7.98 5.91
CA HIS A 88 -35.91 8.40 7.31
C HIS A 88 -37.04 9.42 7.63
N LEU A 89 -37.44 10.22 6.63
CA LEU A 89 -38.56 11.18 6.75
C LEU A 89 -39.92 10.48 6.61
N LEU A 90 -39.96 9.35 5.90
CA LEU A 90 -41.17 8.57 5.64
C LEU A 90 -41.41 7.44 6.64
N GLN A 91 -40.36 6.80 7.17
CA GLN A 91 -40.49 5.57 7.96
C GLN A 91 -40.04 5.73 9.42
N LYS A 92 -39.31 6.81 9.78
CA LYS A 92 -38.83 7.10 11.15
C LYS A 92 -38.27 5.85 11.88
N ASP A 93 -37.44 5.09 11.19
CA ASP A 93 -36.77 3.86 11.65
C ASP A 93 -37.63 2.58 11.76
N ASP A 94 -38.92 2.61 11.43
CA ASP A 94 -39.71 1.39 11.25
C ASP A 94 -39.46 0.77 9.87
N MET A 95 -38.65 -0.29 9.85
CA MET A 95 -38.31 -1.06 8.66
C MET A 95 -39.54 -1.57 7.87
N TYR A 96 -40.68 -1.73 8.52
CA TYR A 96 -41.91 -2.20 7.87
C TYR A 96 -42.93 -1.08 7.61
N GLY A 97 -42.64 0.16 8.01
CA GLY A 97 -43.54 1.31 7.85
C GLY A 97 -44.93 1.11 8.47
N LYS A 98 -45.03 0.35 9.56
CA LYS A 98 -46.27 0.05 10.28
C LYS A 98 -46.66 1.17 11.25
N GLU A 99 -45.68 1.86 11.82
CA GLU A 99 -45.94 3.10 12.54
C GLU A 99 -46.34 4.19 11.54
N MET A 100 -47.54 4.75 11.74
CA MET A 100 -48.09 5.79 10.86
C MET A 100 -47.17 7.01 10.88
N SER A 101 -46.41 7.18 9.80
CA SER A 101 -45.70 8.43 9.53
C SER A 101 -46.71 9.58 9.37
N THR A 102 -46.24 10.83 9.44
CA THR A 102 -47.05 12.01 9.11
C THR A 102 -47.56 12.02 7.66
N ILE A 103 -47.00 11.17 6.79
CA ILE A 103 -47.39 10.99 5.38
C ILE A 103 -47.91 9.56 5.17
N ARG A 104 -49.09 9.42 4.57
CA ARG A 104 -49.67 8.13 4.16
C ARG A 104 -49.08 7.69 2.82
N ALA A 105 -48.99 6.38 2.60
CA ALA A 105 -48.45 5.83 1.35
C ALA A 105 -49.20 6.33 0.12
N GLU A 106 -50.52 6.50 0.22
CA GLU A 106 -51.38 6.97 -0.86
C GLU A 106 -51.19 8.45 -1.20
N GLU A 107 -50.56 9.23 -0.31
CA GLU A 107 -50.26 10.66 -0.55
C GLU A 107 -49.00 10.87 -1.38
N MET A 108 -48.18 9.83 -1.55
CA MET A 108 -46.98 9.85 -2.38
C MET A 108 -47.34 9.54 -3.84
N THR A 109 -48.03 10.48 -4.49
CA THR A 109 -48.43 10.39 -5.90
C THR A 109 -47.25 10.62 -6.85
N ASP A 110 -47.45 10.33 -8.15
CA ASP A 110 -46.44 10.57 -9.19
C ASP A 110 -45.95 12.02 -9.21
N GLU A 111 -46.84 13.01 -9.01
CA GLU A 111 -46.45 14.43 -8.97
C GLU A 111 -45.59 14.76 -7.74
N VAL A 112 -45.81 14.08 -6.61
CA VAL A 112 -44.97 14.22 -5.42
C VAL A 112 -43.58 13.64 -5.69
N TRP A 113 -43.51 12.44 -6.30
CA TRP A 113 -42.24 11.83 -6.68
C TRP A 113 -41.46 12.67 -7.68
N ASP A 114 -42.14 13.20 -8.70
CA ASP A 114 -41.55 14.07 -9.72
C ASP A 114 -41.01 15.37 -9.12
N PHE A 115 -41.73 15.98 -8.18
CA PHE A 115 -41.27 17.19 -7.50
C PHE A 115 -39.98 16.96 -6.71
N VAL A 116 -39.90 15.82 -6.00
CA VAL A 116 -38.79 15.47 -5.11
C VAL A 116 -37.56 15.07 -5.92
N PHE A 117 -37.71 14.18 -6.92
CA PHE A 117 -36.57 13.57 -7.63
C PHE A 117 -36.30 14.14 -9.03
N CYS A 118 -37.34 14.37 -9.81
CA CYS A 118 -37.23 14.72 -11.24
C CYS A 118 -37.18 16.24 -11.49
N GLY A 119 -37.42 17.06 -10.46
CA GLY A 119 -37.46 18.52 -10.59
C GLY A 119 -38.80 19.04 -11.14
N GLY A 120 -39.87 18.26 -11.01
CA GLY A 120 -41.23 18.65 -11.36
C GLY A 120 -41.73 19.87 -10.56
N PRO A 121 -42.87 20.46 -11.00
CA PRO A 121 -43.51 21.58 -10.30
C PRO A 121 -44.05 21.15 -8.93
N ALA A 122 -44.31 22.13 -8.04
CA ALA A 122 -44.88 21.84 -6.73
C ALA A 122 -46.26 21.13 -6.89
N PRO A 123 -46.46 19.96 -6.28
CA PRO A 123 -47.66 19.16 -6.46
C PRO A 123 -48.81 19.74 -5.65
N LYS A 124 -50.04 19.49 -6.09
CA LYS A 124 -51.22 19.76 -5.28
C LYS A 124 -51.43 18.58 -4.32
N SER A 125 -50.89 18.68 -3.11
CA SER A 125 -50.86 17.61 -2.11
C SER A 125 -51.24 18.14 -0.72
N ASP A 126 -51.76 17.26 0.12
CA ASP A 126 -52.02 17.54 1.54
C ASP A 126 -50.73 17.48 2.38
N ILE A 127 -49.62 17.00 1.81
CA ILE A 127 -48.30 17.01 2.45
C ILE A 127 -47.84 18.46 2.64
N PRO A 128 -47.40 18.87 3.85
CA PRO A 128 -46.94 20.23 4.11
C PRO A 128 -45.82 20.65 3.15
N PRO A 129 -45.88 21.85 2.53
CA PRO A 129 -44.86 22.32 1.59
C PRO A 129 -43.44 22.34 2.17
N ALA A 130 -43.30 22.61 3.47
CA ALA A 130 -42.01 22.55 4.16
C ALA A 130 -41.41 21.13 4.13
N LEU A 131 -42.24 20.10 4.30
CA LEU A 131 -41.80 18.70 4.29
C LEU A 131 -41.47 18.23 2.86
N LEU A 132 -42.27 18.62 1.86
CA LEU A 132 -41.95 18.38 0.45
C LEU A 132 -40.59 18.98 0.06
N ASN A 133 -40.35 20.23 0.45
CA ASN A 133 -39.07 20.90 0.21
C ASN A 133 -37.92 20.23 0.95
N HIS A 134 -38.16 19.75 2.18
CA HIS A 134 -37.13 19.03 2.95
C HIS A 134 -36.74 17.71 2.28
N MET A 135 -37.70 16.91 1.82
CA MET A 135 -37.44 15.68 1.06
C MET A 135 -36.62 15.97 -0.21
N LYS A 136 -36.99 17.02 -0.95
CA LYS A 136 -36.24 17.45 -2.13
C LYS A 136 -34.82 17.89 -1.80
N GLN A 137 -34.64 18.63 -0.70
CA GLN A 137 -33.33 19.08 -0.24
C GLN A 137 -32.43 17.90 0.16
N GLU A 138 -32.96 16.93 0.90
CA GLU A 138 -32.22 15.70 1.25
C GLU A 138 -31.74 14.96 0.00
N PHE A 139 -32.63 14.75 -0.98
CA PHE A 139 -32.24 14.14 -2.24
C PHE A 139 -31.16 14.95 -2.97
N GLN A 140 -31.34 16.27 -3.12
CA GLN A 140 -30.38 17.13 -3.82
C GLN A 140 -29.03 17.24 -3.11
N PHE A 141 -28.98 17.07 -1.80
CA PHE A 141 -27.76 17.08 -1.03
C PHE A 141 -26.98 15.76 -1.18
N TRP A 142 -27.67 14.63 -1.07
CA TRP A 142 -27.03 13.30 -1.06
C TRP A 142 -26.81 12.69 -2.45
N TYR A 143 -27.55 13.13 -3.48
CA TYR A 143 -27.47 12.59 -4.83
C TYR A 143 -26.63 13.49 -5.76
N PRO A 144 -25.87 12.93 -6.71
CA PRO A 144 -25.75 11.51 -7.06
C PRO A 144 -25.00 10.68 -6.01
N PHE A 145 -25.26 9.37 -5.95
CA PHE A 145 -24.43 8.51 -5.11
C PHE A 145 -22.98 8.50 -5.63
N ASP A 146 -22.02 8.62 -4.71
CA ASP A 146 -20.59 8.67 -5.05
C ASP A 146 -20.04 7.31 -5.46
N ILE A 147 -20.45 6.25 -4.76
CA ILE A 147 -19.95 4.90 -4.96
C ILE A 147 -21.01 3.85 -4.67
N ARG A 148 -21.07 2.85 -5.54
CA ARG A 148 -21.83 1.63 -5.32
C ARG A 148 -20.90 0.41 -5.34
N VAL A 149 -20.86 -0.33 -4.23
CA VAL A 149 -20.00 -1.52 -4.08
C VAL A 149 -20.82 -2.78 -4.31
N SER A 150 -20.30 -3.74 -5.06
CA SER A 150 -20.98 -5.02 -5.30
C SER A 150 -20.04 -6.14 -5.76
N GLY A 151 -20.56 -7.37 -5.81
CA GLY A 151 -19.89 -8.47 -6.49
C GLY A 151 -19.91 -8.29 -8.02
N LYS A 152 -18.86 -8.77 -8.70
CA LYS A 152 -18.74 -8.68 -10.15
C LYS A 152 -19.84 -9.41 -10.94
N ASP A 153 -20.55 -10.33 -10.30
CA ASP A 153 -21.69 -11.07 -10.84
C ASP A 153 -22.90 -10.16 -11.16
N LEU A 154 -23.02 -9.02 -10.48
CA LEU A 154 -24.13 -8.09 -10.71
C LEU A 154 -23.89 -7.12 -11.87
N ILE A 155 -22.68 -7.09 -12.45
CA ILE A 155 -22.35 -6.19 -13.58
C ILE A 155 -23.30 -6.45 -14.75
N GLN A 156 -23.53 -7.73 -15.09
CA GLN A 156 -24.28 -8.10 -16.29
C GLN A 156 -25.80 -7.95 -16.17
N ASN A 157 -26.30 -7.51 -15.01
CA ASN A 157 -27.72 -7.35 -14.73
C ASN A 157 -27.95 -6.07 -13.90
N HIS A 158 -28.20 -6.20 -12.60
CA HIS A 158 -28.58 -5.14 -11.67
C HIS A 158 -27.74 -3.87 -11.80
N LEU A 159 -26.41 -3.93 -11.87
CA LEU A 159 -25.60 -2.70 -11.98
C LEU A 159 -25.79 -2.00 -13.33
N THR A 160 -25.92 -2.77 -14.41
CA THR A 160 -26.22 -2.20 -15.74
C THR A 160 -27.67 -1.68 -15.79
N PHE A 161 -28.63 -2.38 -15.18
CA PHE A 161 -30.02 -1.92 -15.09
C PHE A 161 -30.13 -0.65 -14.26
N CYS A 162 -29.38 -0.55 -13.16
CA CYS A 162 -29.23 0.65 -12.35
C CYS A 162 -28.78 1.82 -13.23
N LEU A 163 -27.73 1.65 -14.04
CA LEU A 163 -27.24 2.65 -14.98
C LEU A 163 -28.33 3.10 -15.98
N TYR A 164 -29.02 2.16 -16.63
CA TYR A 164 -30.11 2.48 -17.56
C TYR A 164 -31.23 3.27 -16.88
N ASN A 165 -31.76 2.79 -15.76
CA ASN A 165 -32.89 3.45 -15.10
C ASN A 165 -32.53 4.85 -14.56
N HIS A 166 -31.30 5.05 -14.09
CA HIS A 166 -30.83 6.39 -13.71
C HIS A 166 -30.77 7.35 -14.90
N THR A 167 -30.26 6.89 -16.05
CA THR A 167 -30.16 7.74 -17.24
C THR A 167 -31.51 8.06 -17.88
N ALA A 168 -32.50 7.17 -17.73
CA ALA A 168 -33.86 7.44 -18.20
C ALA A 168 -34.64 8.43 -17.31
N LEU A 169 -34.50 8.32 -15.98
CA LEU A 169 -35.37 9.05 -15.05
C LEU A 169 -34.76 10.34 -14.51
N LEU A 170 -33.43 10.40 -14.37
CA LEU A 170 -32.76 11.49 -13.66
C LEU A 170 -31.91 12.34 -14.61
N PRO A 171 -31.79 13.66 -14.34
CA PRO A 171 -30.90 14.53 -15.11
C PRO A 171 -29.43 14.12 -14.92
N GLU A 172 -28.58 14.46 -15.89
CA GLU A 172 -27.16 14.05 -15.94
C GLU A 172 -26.37 14.36 -14.66
N ARG A 173 -26.68 15.47 -13.98
CA ARG A 173 -26.06 15.82 -12.70
C ARG A 173 -26.30 14.81 -11.57
N HIS A 174 -27.32 13.96 -11.69
CA HIS A 174 -27.73 12.95 -10.71
C HIS A 174 -27.38 11.53 -11.17
N TRP A 175 -26.61 11.39 -12.24
CA TRP A 175 -26.16 10.09 -12.71
C TRP A 175 -25.11 9.45 -11.78
N PRO A 176 -25.04 8.11 -11.71
CA PRO A 176 -24.06 7.39 -10.89
C PRO A 176 -22.61 7.83 -11.10
N ARG A 177 -21.88 8.11 -10.01
CA ARG A 177 -20.47 8.54 -10.11
C ARG A 177 -19.46 7.40 -10.17
N GLY A 178 -19.76 6.25 -9.57
CA GLY A 178 -18.83 5.11 -9.60
C GLY A 178 -19.38 3.78 -9.09
N PHE A 179 -18.84 2.71 -9.66
CA PHE A 179 -19.12 1.32 -9.25
C PHE A 179 -17.80 0.61 -8.93
N ARG A 180 -17.68 0.08 -7.71
CA ARG A 180 -16.54 -0.74 -7.30
C ARG A 180 -16.96 -2.19 -7.17
N CYS A 181 -16.49 -3.03 -8.09
CA CYS A 181 -16.81 -4.45 -8.09
C CYS A 181 -15.69 -5.28 -7.44
N ASN A 182 -16.05 -6.23 -6.58
CA ASN A 182 -15.13 -7.20 -5.99
C ASN A 182 -15.40 -8.63 -6.48
N GLY A 183 -14.40 -9.49 -6.34
CA GLY A 183 -14.56 -10.93 -6.57
C GLY A 183 -15.45 -11.60 -5.52
N HIS A 184 -15.79 -12.86 -5.75
CA HIS A 184 -16.46 -13.67 -4.74
C HIS A 184 -15.50 -13.98 -3.60
N LEU A 185 -16.02 -13.92 -2.37
CA LEU A 185 -15.26 -14.33 -1.20
C LEU A 185 -15.01 -15.85 -1.25
N MET A 186 -13.79 -16.25 -0.95
CA MET A 186 -13.40 -17.64 -0.74
C MET A 186 -13.18 -17.87 0.75
N LEU A 187 -13.44 -19.08 1.23
CA LEU A 187 -13.16 -19.50 2.59
C LEU A 187 -12.13 -20.62 2.53
N ASN A 188 -10.99 -20.43 3.19
CA ASN A 188 -9.85 -21.35 3.16
C ASN A 188 -9.38 -21.68 1.72
N SER A 189 -9.32 -20.65 0.86
CA SER A 189 -8.98 -20.77 -0.57
C SER A 189 -9.95 -21.62 -1.41
N GLU A 190 -11.12 -21.97 -0.88
CA GLU A 190 -12.16 -22.71 -1.58
C GLU A 190 -13.44 -21.89 -1.74
N LYS A 191 -14.26 -22.25 -2.73
CA LYS A 191 -15.56 -21.64 -2.95
C LYS A 191 -16.49 -22.00 -1.78
N MET A 192 -17.08 -20.99 -1.14
CA MET A 192 -18.05 -21.22 -0.09
C MET A 192 -19.27 -21.99 -0.60
N SER A 193 -19.63 -23.08 0.07
CA SER A 193 -20.80 -23.90 -0.24
C SER A 193 -21.34 -24.56 1.02
N LYS A 194 -22.66 -24.43 1.23
CA LYS A 194 -23.36 -25.13 2.32
C LYS A 194 -23.28 -26.65 2.20
N SER A 195 -23.20 -27.18 0.97
CA SER A 195 -23.18 -28.64 0.75
C SER A 195 -21.84 -29.29 1.09
N THR A 196 -20.74 -28.55 1.02
CA THR A 196 -19.39 -29.06 1.35
C THR A 196 -19.03 -28.83 2.82
N GLY A 197 -19.90 -28.15 3.58
CA GLY A 197 -19.61 -27.70 4.95
C GLY A 197 -18.68 -26.48 5.03
N ASN A 198 -18.12 -26.02 3.90
CA ASN A 198 -17.26 -24.84 3.84
C ASN A 198 -18.11 -23.57 3.69
N PHE A 199 -18.80 -23.19 4.76
CA PHE A 199 -19.68 -22.02 4.80
C PHE A 199 -19.69 -21.43 6.19
N LEU A 200 -19.60 -20.10 6.28
CA LEU A 200 -19.65 -19.38 7.54
C LEU A 200 -20.65 -18.22 7.39
N THR A 201 -21.64 -18.15 8.28
CA THR A 201 -22.52 -16.98 8.36
C THR A 201 -21.80 -15.82 9.06
N LEU A 202 -22.29 -14.60 8.86
CA LEU A 202 -21.76 -13.42 9.56
C LEU A 202 -21.85 -13.57 11.08
N GLN A 203 -22.97 -14.11 11.58
CA GLN A 203 -23.17 -14.29 13.02
C GLN A 203 -22.18 -15.30 13.61
N GLU A 204 -21.95 -16.42 12.91
CA GLU A 204 -20.96 -17.43 13.31
C GLU A 204 -19.56 -16.81 13.33
N ALA A 205 -19.16 -16.11 12.26
CA ALA A 205 -17.85 -15.44 12.17
C ALA A 205 -17.62 -14.44 13.32
N ILE A 206 -18.60 -13.59 13.61
CA ILE A 206 -18.52 -12.61 14.71
C ILE A 206 -18.47 -13.32 16.06
N THR A 207 -19.24 -14.39 16.24
CA THR A 207 -19.28 -15.12 17.52
C THR A 207 -17.96 -15.85 17.77
N GLU A 208 -17.35 -16.40 16.72
CA GLU A 208 -16.10 -17.15 16.80
C GLU A 208 -14.87 -16.24 16.90
N TYR A 209 -14.80 -15.17 16.11
CA TYR A 209 -13.60 -14.34 15.97
C TYR A 209 -13.73 -12.92 16.49
N SER A 210 -14.90 -12.49 16.95
CA SER A 210 -15.28 -11.08 17.19
C SER A 210 -15.49 -10.27 15.89
N SER A 211 -16.18 -9.14 16.03
CA SER A 211 -16.44 -8.22 14.91
C SER A 211 -15.15 -7.66 14.32
N ASP A 212 -14.21 -7.21 15.17
CA ASP A 212 -12.99 -6.56 14.69
C ASP A 212 -12.02 -7.55 14.05
N ALA A 213 -11.82 -8.75 14.61
CA ALA A 213 -10.94 -9.72 13.94
C ALA A 213 -11.54 -10.22 12.62
N THR A 214 -12.87 -10.37 12.54
CA THR A 214 -13.54 -10.68 11.27
C THR A 214 -13.32 -9.56 10.25
N ARG A 215 -13.49 -8.28 10.65
CA ARG A 215 -13.25 -7.12 9.77
C ARG A 215 -11.78 -7.00 9.36
N PHE A 216 -10.86 -7.24 10.29
CA PHE A 216 -9.42 -7.27 10.03
C PHE A 216 -9.09 -8.34 9.00
N ALA A 217 -9.52 -9.59 9.22
CA ALA A 217 -9.31 -10.69 8.27
C ALA A 217 -9.99 -10.44 6.93
N LEU A 218 -11.14 -9.75 6.88
CA LEU A 218 -11.78 -9.35 5.62
C LEU A 218 -11.03 -8.23 4.89
N ALA A 219 -10.37 -7.33 5.63
CA ALA A 219 -9.51 -6.30 5.06
C ALA A 219 -8.17 -6.87 4.59
N ASP A 220 -7.66 -7.88 5.30
CA ASP A 220 -6.35 -8.46 5.11
C ASP A 220 -6.35 -9.62 4.11
N ALA A 221 -7.21 -10.61 4.35
CA ALA A 221 -7.40 -11.84 3.59
C ALA A 221 -6.11 -12.30 2.88
N GLY A 222 -4.99 -12.38 3.60
CA GLY A 222 -3.61 -12.65 3.17
C GLY A 222 -2.67 -12.63 4.39
N ASP A 223 -1.63 -13.47 4.41
CA ASP A 223 -1.04 -14.04 5.65
C ASP A 223 -0.09 -13.16 6.51
N ASP A 224 0.04 -13.64 7.77
CA ASP A 224 0.40 -13.08 9.10
C ASP A 224 1.82 -12.52 9.40
N VAL A 225 2.00 -11.91 10.60
CA VAL A 225 2.82 -12.42 11.75
C VAL A 225 2.85 -11.45 12.98
N ILE A 226 3.26 -12.01 14.13
CA ILE A 226 3.14 -11.70 15.58
C ILE A 226 4.28 -10.83 16.19
N HIS A 227 4.04 -10.26 17.40
CA HIS A 227 4.92 -9.40 18.22
C HIS A 227 5.27 -9.95 19.63
N ASP A 228 6.24 -9.30 20.30
CA ASP A 228 6.39 -9.21 21.78
C ASP A 228 7.15 -7.91 22.19
N GLU A 229 7.15 -7.46 23.47
CA GLU A 229 7.43 -6.09 24.02
C GLU A 229 8.72 -5.90 24.89
N SER A 230 9.22 -4.65 25.07
CA SER A 230 10.16 -4.19 26.14
C SER A 230 10.16 -2.66 26.38
N SER A 231 10.85 -2.24 27.45
CA SER A 231 10.79 -0.95 28.15
C SER A 231 11.29 0.32 27.43
N LEU A 232 10.84 1.48 27.93
CA LEU A 232 10.91 2.81 27.31
C LEU A 232 11.87 3.79 28.03
N ARG A 233 12.36 4.80 27.32
CA ARG A 233 13.14 5.95 27.83
C ARG A 233 12.35 7.26 27.73
N ASP A 234 12.64 8.19 28.63
CA ASP A 234 12.10 9.56 28.68
C ASP A 234 13.09 10.60 28.10
N GLY A 235 12.60 11.66 27.44
CA GLY A 235 13.40 12.77 26.90
C GLY A 235 13.12 13.08 25.42
N PRO A 236 13.73 14.12 24.80
CA PRO A 236 13.54 14.41 23.38
C PRO A 236 14.14 13.31 22.49
N GLY A 237 13.46 12.98 21.40
CA GLY A 237 13.90 11.96 20.44
C GLY A 237 14.97 12.50 19.49
N ASN A 238 16.24 12.31 19.82
CA ASN A 238 17.38 12.89 19.09
C ASN A 238 18.38 11.84 18.55
N THR A 239 18.04 10.55 18.59
CA THR A 239 18.93 9.51 18.02
C THR A 239 18.64 9.29 16.54
N TYR A 240 19.61 8.78 15.77
CA TYR A 240 19.37 8.30 14.41
C TYR A 240 18.11 7.42 14.30
N ALA A 241 17.95 6.47 15.23
CA ALA A 241 16.80 5.58 15.28
C ALA A 241 15.48 6.34 15.50
N ASP A 242 15.47 7.42 16.29
CA ASP A 242 14.29 8.28 16.49
C ASP A 242 13.87 8.94 15.19
N HIS A 243 14.82 9.51 14.46
CA HIS A 243 14.56 10.17 13.19
C HIS A 243 14.05 9.18 12.13
N VAL A 244 14.66 7.99 12.04
CA VAL A 244 14.21 6.94 11.13
C VAL A 244 12.77 6.53 11.46
N PHE A 245 12.46 6.24 12.72
CA PHE A 245 11.12 5.80 13.10
C PHE A 245 10.06 6.91 12.92
N ALA A 246 10.40 8.15 13.26
CA ALA A 246 9.51 9.29 13.02
C ALA A 246 9.20 9.47 11.52
N ASN A 247 10.19 9.21 10.65
CA ASN A 247 10.02 9.23 9.20
C ASN A 247 9.15 8.07 8.69
N GLU A 248 9.36 6.85 9.18
CA GLU A 248 8.53 5.68 8.82
C GLU A 248 7.06 5.88 9.24
N ILE A 249 6.80 6.53 10.38
CA ILE A 249 5.45 6.95 10.79
C ILE A 249 4.84 7.90 9.74
N ASN A 250 5.59 8.89 9.26
CA ASN A 250 5.10 9.83 8.24
C ASN A 250 4.82 9.12 6.90
N ILE A 251 5.69 8.19 6.50
CA ILE A 251 5.52 7.35 5.29
C ILE A 251 4.24 6.53 5.42
N ALA A 252 4.04 5.83 6.55
CA ALA A 252 2.86 5.02 6.80
C ALA A 252 1.58 5.85 6.65
N ILE A 253 1.49 7.03 7.28
CA ILE A 253 0.32 7.91 7.16
C ILE A 253 0.00 8.22 5.69
N LYS A 254 1.01 8.59 4.89
CA LYS A 254 0.81 9.00 3.49
C LYS A 254 0.46 7.83 2.57
N GLU A 255 1.11 6.68 2.72
CA GLU A 255 0.80 5.50 1.91
C GLU A 255 -0.55 4.88 2.30
N THR A 256 -0.92 4.91 3.58
CA THR A 256 -2.24 4.45 4.03
C THR A 256 -3.35 5.38 3.54
N GLU A 257 -3.15 6.70 3.58
CA GLU A 257 -4.10 7.69 3.04
C GLU A 257 -4.37 7.44 1.54
N LYS A 258 -3.29 7.29 0.77
CA LYS A 258 -3.35 6.95 -0.65
C LYS A 258 -4.10 5.64 -0.89
N SER A 259 -3.83 4.62 -0.08
CA SER A 259 -4.47 3.30 -0.21
C SER A 259 -5.96 3.34 0.13
N TYR A 260 -6.37 4.05 1.17
CA TYR A 260 -7.80 4.24 1.49
C TYR A 260 -8.53 5.02 0.40
N ASN A 261 -7.94 6.10 -0.11
CA ASN A 261 -8.51 6.88 -1.21
C ASN A 261 -8.67 6.05 -2.50
N ALA A 262 -7.78 5.08 -2.72
CA ALA A 262 -7.85 4.12 -3.83
C ALA A 262 -8.73 2.89 -3.53
N PHE A 263 -9.33 2.79 -2.35
CA PHE A 263 -10.07 1.61 -1.88
C PHE A 263 -9.23 0.31 -1.90
N MET A 264 -7.92 0.42 -1.69
CA MET A 264 -6.99 -0.69 -1.58
C MET A 264 -6.80 -1.06 -0.10
N PHE A 265 -7.82 -1.68 0.49
CA PHE A 265 -7.87 -1.92 1.95
C PHE A 265 -6.75 -2.84 2.47
N ARG A 266 -6.28 -3.79 1.67
CA ARG A 266 -5.11 -4.61 2.03
C ARG A 266 -3.84 -3.76 2.08
N ASP A 267 -3.60 -2.91 1.09
CA ASP A 267 -2.41 -2.04 1.08
C ASP A 267 -2.48 -0.98 2.19
N ALA A 268 -3.69 -0.53 2.53
CA ALA A 268 -3.94 0.33 3.70
C ALA A 268 -3.58 -0.40 5.00
N LEU A 269 -3.96 -1.67 5.14
CA LEU A 269 -3.60 -2.46 6.33
C LEU A 269 -2.09 -2.78 6.37
N LYS A 270 -1.50 -3.12 5.22
CA LYS A 270 -0.06 -3.30 5.07
C LYS A 270 0.71 -2.08 5.55
N SER A 271 0.41 -0.90 5.01
CA SER A 271 1.13 0.33 5.37
C SER A 271 0.79 0.85 6.79
N GLY A 272 -0.51 0.85 7.14
CA GLY A 272 -1.02 1.51 8.34
C GLY A 272 -1.00 0.65 9.60
N PHE A 273 -0.79 -0.66 9.44
CA PHE A 273 -0.66 -1.60 10.55
C PHE A 273 0.65 -2.38 10.45
N TYR A 274 0.83 -3.25 9.46
CA TYR A 274 1.97 -4.18 9.41
C TYR A 274 3.33 -3.51 9.28
N ASP A 275 3.54 -2.68 8.26
CA ASP A 275 4.80 -1.97 8.03
C ASP A 275 5.10 -1.02 9.20
N LEU A 276 4.06 -0.40 9.77
CA LEU A 276 4.20 0.50 10.92
C LEU A 276 4.59 -0.26 12.21
N GLN A 277 4.03 -1.45 12.41
CA GLN A 277 4.40 -2.39 13.46
C GLN A 277 5.85 -2.89 13.30
N LEU A 278 6.24 -3.25 12.07
CA LEU A 278 7.61 -3.65 11.74
C LEU A 278 8.59 -2.51 11.99
N ALA A 279 8.26 -1.28 11.58
CA ALA A 279 9.08 -0.10 11.84
C ALA A 279 9.26 0.15 13.35
N ARG A 280 8.23 -0.09 14.17
CA ARG A 280 8.34 -0.02 15.63
C ARG A 280 9.30 -1.09 16.17
N ASP A 281 9.21 -2.31 15.67
CA ASP A 281 10.06 -3.42 16.11
C ASP A 281 11.53 -3.20 15.70
N GLU A 282 11.78 -2.71 14.49
CA GLU A 282 13.10 -2.29 14.02
C GLU A 282 13.65 -1.14 14.85
N TYR A 283 12.81 -0.15 15.18
CA TYR A 283 13.17 0.97 16.03
C TYR A 283 13.56 0.52 17.44
N ARG A 284 12.76 -0.37 18.04
CA ARG A 284 13.06 -0.98 19.33
C ARG A 284 14.39 -1.70 19.29
N PHE A 285 14.57 -2.54 18.29
CA PHE A 285 15.79 -3.31 18.12
C PHE A 285 16.99 -2.39 17.90
N SER A 286 16.84 -1.28 17.19
CA SER A 286 17.90 -0.29 16.94
C SER A 286 18.31 0.42 18.24
N CYS A 287 17.35 0.86 19.04
CA CYS A 287 17.60 1.52 20.32
C CYS A 287 18.35 0.64 21.34
N GLY A 288 18.09 -0.67 21.36
CA GLY A 288 18.74 -1.59 22.29
C GLY A 288 18.60 -1.19 23.75
N ALA A 289 19.70 -1.21 24.52
CA ALA A 289 19.71 -0.88 25.94
C ALA A 289 19.33 0.59 26.25
N ALA A 290 19.45 1.50 25.27
CA ALA A 290 19.04 2.89 25.44
C ALA A 290 17.51 3.04 25.54
N GLY A 291 16.74 2.03 25.09
CA GLY A 291 15.28 2.05 25.11
C GLY A 291 14.67 2.96 24.05
N MET A 292 13.37 2.78 23.82
CA MET A 292 12.59 3.58 22.86
C MET A 292 12.09 4.90 23.47
N ASN A 293 12.04 5.96 22.68
CA ASN A 293 11.50 7.25 23.09
C ASN A 293 9.99 7.16 23.40
N ARG A 294 9.61 7.53 24.62
CA ARG A 294 8.21 7.48 25.08
C ARG A 294 7.27 8.34 24.23
N ASP A 295 7.64 9.58 23.93
CA ASP A 295 6.76 10.51 23.22
C ASP A 295 6.56 10.08 21.76
N LEU A 296 7.61 9.53 21.13
CA LEU A 296 7.55 8.96 19.79
C LEU A 296 6.69 7.69 19.75
N LEU A 297 6.74 6.86 20.78
CA LEU A 297 5.84 5.71 20.91
C LEU A 297 4.39 6.13 21.15
N TRP A 298 4.15 7.18 21.93
CA TRP A 298 2.80 7.71 22.13
C TRP A 298 2.23 8.25 20.82
N ARG A 299 3.08 8.92 20.02
CA ARG A 299 2.75 9.34 18.65
C ARG A 299 2.43 8.13 17.76
N PHE A 300 3.25 7.08 17.78
CA PHE A 300 2.98 5.83 17.05
C PHE A 300 1.64 5.21 17.46
N MET A 301 1.37 5.09 18.77
CA MET A 301 0.13 4.49 19.27
C MET A 301 -1.09 5.31 18.85
N ASP A 302 -1.03 6.64 18.93
CA ASP A 302 -2.11 7.53 18.45
C ASP A 302 -2.37 7.31 16.96
N ILE A 303 -1.31 7.35 16.15
CA ILE A 303 -1.40 7.27 14.70
C ILE A 303 -1.94 5.90 14.29
N GLN A 304 -1.36 4.81 14.79
CA GLN A 304 -1.82 3.46 14.46
C GLN A 304 -3.27 3.23 14.89
N THR A 305 -3.69 3.77 16.05
CA THR A 305 -5.09 3.71 16.50
C THR A 305 -6.03 4.40 15.50
N ARG A 306 -5.65 5.58 15.00
CA ARG A 306 -6.45 6.32 14.01
C ARG A 306 -6.45 5.65 12.65
N LEU A 307 -5.30 5.14 12.19
CA LEU A 307 -5.18 4.43 10.92
C LEU A 307 -5.99 3.12 10.88
N ILE A 308 -6.06 2.38 11.99
CA ILE A 308 -6.83 1.13 12.06
C ILE A 308 -8.33 1.35 12.33
N THR A 309 -8.75 2.55 12.75
CA THR A 309 -10.14 2.86 13.12
C THR A 309 -11.18 2.47 12.06
N PRO A 310 -10.97 2.68 10.74
CA PRO A 310 -11.94 2.26 9.73
C PRO A 310 -12.12 0.74 9.64
N ILE A 311 -11.12 -0.05 10.04
CA ILE A 311 -11.12 -1.51 9.96
C ILE A 311 -11.54 -2.12 11.30
N CYS A 312 -10.91 -1.73 12.41
CA CYS A 312 -11.18 -2.23 13.76
C CYS A 312 -11.64 -1.09 14.69
N PRO A 313 -12.88 -0.59 14.54
CA PRO A 313 -13.34 0.58 15.29
C PRO A 313 -13.49 0.30 16.79
N HIS A 314 -13.84 -0.91 17.22
CA HIS A 314 -14.07 -1.19 18.64
C HIS A 314 -12.74 -1.28 19.40
N TYR A 315 -11.74 -1.91 18.82
CA TYR A 315 -10.35 -1.95 19.28
C TYR A 315 -9.78 -0.54 19.32
N ALA A 316 -9.92 0.22 18.22
CA ALA A 316 -9.43 1.59 18.18
C ALA A 316 -10.06 2.46 19.27
N GLU A 317 -11.37 2.33 19.50
CA GLU A 317 -12.07 3.06 20.56
C GLU A 317 -11.59 2.66 21.96
N HIS A 318 -11.32 1.36 22.18
CA HIS A 318 -10.73 0.88 23.42
C HIS A 318 -9.33 1.47 23.64
N VAL A 319 -8.45 1.43 22.63
CA VAL A 319 -7.11 2.01 22.73
C VAL A 319 -7.19 3.51 22.98
N TRP A 320 -8.02 4.23 22.22
CA TRP A 320 -8.23 5.67 22.36
C TRP A 320 -8.66 6.10 23.76
N GLN A 321 -9.72 5.48 24.29
CA GLN A 321 -10.31 5.87 25.56
C GLN A 321 -9.61 5.24 26.78
N LYS A 322 -9.23 3.97 26.68
CA LYS A 322 -8.75 3.20 27.84
C LYS A 322 -7.24 3.22 27.98
N ILE A 323 -6.50 3.22 26.88
CA ILE A 323 -5.03 3.20 26.90
C ILE A 323 -4.48 4.62 26.78
N LEU A 324 -4.85 5.34 25.72
CA LEU A 324 -4.38 6.71 25.46
C LEU A 324 -5.09 7.76 26.33
N LYS A 325 -6.19 7.40 26.99
CA LYS A 325 -7.01 8.29 27.86
C LYS A 325 -7.43 9.58 27.16
N LYS A 326 -7.70 9.52 25.85
CA LYS A 326 -8.16 10.67 25.07
C LYS A 326 -9.66 10.87 25.23
N GLU A 327 -10.08 12.12 25.18
CA GLU A 327 -11.50 12.49 25.17
C GLU A 327 -12.13 12.27 23.79
N GLY A 328 -13.45 12.16 23.74
CA GLY A 328 -14.21 11.94 22.51
C GLY A 328 -14.09 10.50 21.97
N PHE A 329 -14.33 10.36 20.67
CA PHE A 329 -14.32 9.07 19.98
C PHE A 329 -13.23 9.03 18.90
N ALA A 330 -12.58 7.87 18.72
CA ALA A 330 -11.55 7.67 17.71
C ALA A 330 -12.10 7.96 16.30
N ILE A 331 -13.34 7.55 16.03
CA ILE A 331 -14.05 7.80 14.76
C ILE A 331 -14.24 9.30 14.45
N LYS A 332 -14.15 10.18 15.45
CA LYS A 332 -14.27 11.64 15.30
C LYS A 332 -12.92 12.37 15.38
N ALA A 333 -11.82 11.63 15.56
CA ALA A 333 -10.49 12.21 15.71
C ALA A 333 -9.89 12.72 14.37
N GLY A 334 -10.49 12.38 13.23
CA GLY A 334 -9.99 12.74 11.90
C GLY A 334 -8.72 11.99 11.50
N TRP A 335 -8.23 12.25 10.28
CA TRP A 335 -7.02 11.63 9.75
C TRP A 335 -5.73 12.22 10.38
N PRO A 336 -4.70 11.41 10.72
CA PRO A 336 -3.47 11.92 11.32
C PRO A 336 -2.67 12.81 10.36
N THR A 337 -2.03 13.84 10.91
CA THR A 337 -1.14 14.73 10.16
C THR A 337 0.27 14.15 10.11
N ALA A 338 0.90 14.23 8.95
CA ALA A 338 2.28 13.81 8.72
C ALA A 338 3.09 14.90 8.05
N ASP A 339 4.35 15.03 8.47
CA ASP A 339 5.34 15.84 7.76
C ASP A 339 5.72 15.17 6.43
N THR A 340 6.49 15.88 5.60
CA THR A 340 6.96 15.33 4.33
C THR A 340 7.99 14.21 4.61
N PRO A 341 7.79 12.99 4.09
CA PRO A 341 8.78 11.92 4.23
C PRO A 341 10.16 12.31 3.69
N ASP A 342 11.19 12.01 4.47
CA ASP A 342 12.59 12.15 4.08
C ASP A 342 13.04 10.89 3.32
N SER A 343 13.11 11.00 1.99
CA SER A 343 13.59 9.92 1.13
C SER A 343 15.07 9.61 1.34
N THR A 344 15.88 10.61 1.68
CA THR A 344 17.33 10.46 1.90
C THR A 344 17.58 9.64 3.15
N LEU A 345 16.87 9.94 4.24
CA LEU A 345 16.96 9.17 5.48
C LEU A 345 16.48 7.72 5.29
N ARG A 346 15.43 7.51 4.51
CA ARG A 346 14.96 6.16 4.15
C ARG A 346 16.01 5.36 3.38
N MET A 347 16.67 6.00 2.41
CA MET A 347 17.78 5.39 1.66
C MET A 347 18.97 5.09 2.57
N ALA A 348 19.33 6.01 3.47
CA ALA A 348 20.41 5.83 4.44
C ALA A 348 20.16 4.67 5.39
N ASN A 349 18.95 4.56 5.95
CA ASN A 349 18.58 3.44 6.82
C ASN A 349 18.55 2.11 6.06
N LYS A 350 18.05 2.09 4.82
CA LYS A 350 18.11 0.90 3.96
C LYS A 350 19.55 0.45 3.71
N TYR A 351 20.45 1.38 3.38
CA TYR A 351 21.88 1.12 3.24
C TYR A 351 22.49 0.51 4.51
N LEU A 352 22.16 1.06 5.69
CA LEU A 352 22.63 0.54 6.97
C LEU A 352 22.19 -0.92 7.19
N GLN A 353 20.90 -1.22 7.01
CA GLN A 353 20.37 -2.57 7.23
C GLN A 353 20.94 -3.58 6.22
N ASP A 354 20.98 -3.22 4.94
CA ASP A 354 21.53 -4.09 3.88
C ASP A 354 23.03 -4.36 4.12
N SER A 355 23.79 -3.36 4.55
CA SER A 355 25.20 -3.50 4.93
C SER A 355 25.39 -4.45 6.11
N ILE A 356 24.57 -4.34 7.16
CA ILE A 356 24.64 -5.25 8.31
C ILE A 356 24.33 -6.70 7.90
N VAL A 357 23.33 -6.92 7.04
CA VAL A 357 23.00 -8.25 6.51
C VAL A 357 24.17 -8.83 5.71
N LEU A 358 24.81 -8.02 4.86
CA LEU A 358 25.97 -8.44 4.08
C LEU A 358 27.15 -8.81 5.00
N MET A 359 27.47 -7.94 5.96
CA MET A 359 28.53 -8.17 6.95
C MET A 359 28.30 -9.45 7.76
N ARG A 360 27.06 -9.71 8.19
CA ARG A 360 26.69 -10.94 8.90
C ARG A 360 26.92 -12.19 8.04
N LYS A 361 26.54 -12.17 6.76
CA LYS A 361 26.79 -13.28 5.83
C LYS A 361 28.28 -13.53 5.62
N LEU A 362 29.08 -12.46 5.51
CA LEU A 362 30.53 -12.55 5.37
C LEU A 362 31.19 -13.16 6.62
N LEU A 363 30.79 -12.70 7.80
CA LEU A 363 31.27 -13.22 9.08
C LEU A 363 30.99 -14.72 9.21
N GLN A 364 29.75 -15.15 8.95
CA GLN A 364 29.36 -16.57 8.99
C GLN A 364 30.17 -17.45 8.01
N LYS A 365 30.48 -16.91 6.83
CA LYS A 365 31.31 -17.61 5.83
C LYS A 365 32.76 -17.78 6.31
N GLN A 366 33.32 -16.77 6.98
CA GLN A 366 34.68 -16.82 7.52
C GLN A 366 34.79 -17.79 8.71
N GLU A 367 33.80 -17.79 9.60
CA GLU A 367 33.74 -18.72 10.74
C GLU A 367 33.58 -20.18 10.30
N SER A 368 32.76 -20.44 9.27
CA SER A 368 32.56 -21.79 8.71
C SER A 368 33.72 -22.29 7.86
N GLY A 369 34.41 -21.40 7.14
CA GLY A 369 35.58 -21.72 6.31
C GLY A 369 36.81 -22.19 7.11
N SER A 370 36.93 -21.74 8.37
CA SER A 370 38.06 -22.07 9.25
C SER A 370 38.03 -23.51 9.80
N LYS A 371 36.96 -24.28 9.57
CA LYS A 371 36.81 -25.67 10.07
C LYS A 371 37.35 -26.78 9.15
N LYS A 372 38.03 -26.48 8.04
CA LYS A 372 38.69 -27.51 7.20
C LYS A 372 40.12 -27.78 7.67
N LEU A 373 40.27 -28.64 8.69
CA LEU A 373 41.54 -29.29 9.02
C LEU A 373 42.04 -30.12 7.81
N LYS A 374 43.23 -29.81 7.29
CA LYS A 374 43.97 -30.73 6.43
C LYS A 374 44.37 -31.94 7.28
N LYS A 375 44.01 -33.14 6.86
CA LYS A 375 44.48 -34.41 7.45
C LYS A 375 46.01 -34.43 7.42
N GLY A 376 46.69 -34.27 8.56
CA GLY A 376 48.14 -34.48 8.62
C GLY A 376 48.89 -33.92 9.83
N ASP A 377 48.48 -32.82 10.44
CA ASP A 377 49.32 -32.14 11.45
C ASP A 377 48.85 -32.32 12.90
N ALA A 378 49.83 -32.42 13.80
CA ALA A 378 49.68 -32.59 15.24
C ALA A 378 49.01 -31.37 15.91
N PRO A 379 48.33 -31.55 17.07
CA PRO A 379 47.59 -30.47 17.70
C PRO A 379 48.54 -29.46 18.34
N SER A 380 48.65 -28.26 17.76
CA SER A 380 49.17 -27.08 18.44
C SER A 380 48.15 -26.60 19.49
N PRO A 381 48.57 -25.94 20.58
CA PRO A 381 47.64 -25.48 21.61
C PRO A 381 46.59 -24.54 20.99
N LEU A 382 45.33 -24.89 21.20
CA LEU A 382 44.14 -24.16 20.74
C LEU A 382 44.07 -22.81 21.45
N VAL A 383 44.71 -21.78 20.90
CA VAL A 383 44.21 -20.42 21.07
C VAL A 383 42.99 -20.34 20.16
N GLU A 384 41.80 -20.23 20.75
CA GLU A 384 40.59 -19.90 19.99
C GLU A 384 40.83 -18.54 19.31
N ASN A 385 41.21 -18.53 18.04
CA ASN A 385 41.18 -17.35 17.17
C ASN A 385 39.72 -16.98 16.86
N LYS A 386 38.98 -16.65 17.91
CA LYS A 386 37.61 -16.15 17.79
C LYS A 386 37.69 -14.77 17.16
N ILE A 387 36.91 -14.59 16.10
CA ILE A 387 36.75 -13.29 15.45
C ILE A 387 36.07 -12.35 16.46
N SER A 388 36.70 -11.21 16.72
CA SER A 388 36.20 -10.23 17.70
C SER A 388 36.24 -8.79 17.20
N VAL A 389 36.92 -8.53 16.07
CA VAL A 389 37.09 -7.18 15.51
C VAL A 389 36.53 -7.13 14.08
N GLY A 390 35.77 -6.09 13.76
CA GLY A 390 35.29 -5.79 12.41
C GLY A 390 35.77 -4.42 11.92
N LEU A 391 36.50 -4.39 10.82
CA LEU A 391 36.96 -3.15 10.17
C LEU A 391 36.12 -2.91 8.91
N ILE A 392 35.35 -1.83 8.87
CA ILE A 392 34.45 -1.47 7.78
C ILE A 392 35.10 -0.36 6.96
N TYR A 393 35.48 -0.66 5.73
CA TYR A 393 36.09 0.28 4.81
C TYR A 393 35.04 0.84 3.87
N VAL A 394 34.97 2.17 3.82
CA VAL A 394 33.97 2.92 3.04
C VAL A 394 34.70 3.85 2.08
N ASN A 395 34.25 3.88 0.83
CA ASN A 395 34.66 4.87 -0.15
C ASN A 395 33.43 5.65 -0.59
N GLU A 396 33.30 6.89 -0.13
CA GLU A 396 32.10 7.73 -0.38
C GLU A 396 32.05 8.32 -1.79
N TYR A 397 33.11 8.13 -2.59
CA TYR A 397 33.17 8.60 -3.97
C TYR A 397 33.39 7.45 -4.94
N TYR A 398 32.57 7.38 -6.00
CA TYR A 398 32.87 6.52 -7.13
C TYR A 398 34.18 6.99 -7.76
N CYS A 399 35.11 6.04 -7.94
CA CYS A 399 36.43 6.29 -8.52
C CYS A 399 36.67 5.37 -9.73
N GLY A 400 37.66 5.72 -10.55
CA GLY A 400 38.09 4.95 -11.72
C GLY A 400 36.96 4.79 -12.76
N TRP A 401 36.81 3.58 -13.29
CA TRP A 401 35.86 3.31 -14.38
C TRP A 401 34.39 3.61 -14.04
N LYS A 402 33.99 3.47 -12.75
CA LYS A 402 32.63 3.78 -12.30
C LYS A 402 32.35 5.28 -12.36
N GLU A 403 33.32 6.10 -11.97
CA GLU A 403 33.24 7.56 -12.07
C GLU A 403 33.05 8.00 -13.53
N GLN A 404 33.85 7.45 -14.43
CA GLN A 404 33.76 7.76 -15.87
C GLN A 404 32.40 7.35 -16.45
N CYS A 405 31.86 6.18 -16.06
CA CYS A 405 30.51 5.76 -16.46
C CYS A 405 29.44 6.76 -16.01
N LEU A 406 29.52 7.25 -14.77
CA LEU A 406 28.58 8.22 -14.24
C LEU A 406 28.69 9.56 -14.97
N ARG A 407 29.90 10.06 -15.23
CA ARG A 407 30.11 11.30 -16.00
C ARG A 407 29.53 11.20 -17.42
N VAL A 408 29.71 10.05 -18.08
CA VAL A 408 29.07 9.79 -19.39
C VAL A 408 27.55 9.80 -19.27
N LEU A 409 26.98 9.13 -18.26
CA LEU A 409 25.53 9.14 -18.04
C LEU A 409 24.98 10.52 -17.74
N GLN A 410 25.68 11.32 -16.92
CA GLN A 410 25.33 12.72 -16.64
C GLN A 410 25.31 13.55 -17.91
N SER A 411 26.30 13.38 -18.80
CA SER A 411 26.36 14.11 -20.08
C SER A 411 25.28 13.70 -21.09
N THR A 412 24.71 12.50 -20.94
CA THR A 412 23.73 11.91 -21.87
C THR A 412 22.32 11.86 -21.31
N PHE A 413 22.08 12.41 -20.12
CA PHE A 413 20.79 12.41 -19.43
C PHE A 413 20.01 13.71 -19.71
N ASP A 414 18.81 13.58 -20.27
CA ASP A 414 17.86 14.70 -20.41
C ASP A 414 16.96 14.74 -19.17
N SER A 415 17.24 15.70 -18.27
CA SER A 415 16.51 15.86 -17.01
C SER A 415 15.04 16.26 -17.19
N ARG A 416 14.62 16.80 -18.35
CA ARG A 416 13.22 17.18 -18.59
C ARG A 416 12.37 16.00 -19.04
N LYS A 417 12.98 15.07 -19.78
CA LYS A 417 12.31 13.88 -20.32
C LYS A 417 12.57 12.62 -19.49
N CYS A 418 13.43 12.69 -18.48
CA CYS A 418 13.92 11.54 -17.71
C CYS A 418 14.39 10.38 -18.62
N CYS A 419 15.10 10.72 -19.70
CA CYS A 419 15.57 9.77 -20.68
C CYS A 419 17.06 9.94 -20.97
N PHE A 420 17.69 8.85 -21.40
CA PHE A 420 19.09 8.84 -21.81
C PHE A 420 19.21 8.81 -23.33
N ALA A 421 20.37 9.25 -23.83
CA ALA A 421 20.76 9.02 -25.22
C ALA A 421 20.72 7.52 -25.58
N PRO A 422 20.58 7.17 -26.88
CA PRO A 422 20.68 5.80 -27.36
C PRO A 422 21.95 5.10 -26.86
N ASP A 423 21.86 3.80 -26.56
CA ASP A 423 22.99 3.03 -26.01
C ASP A 423 24.24 3.08 -26.92
N GLN A 424 24.06 3.27 -28.22
CA GLN A 424 25.16 3.41 -29.17
C GLN A 424 25.99 4.68 -28.92
N GLU A 425 25.33 5.81 -28.62
CA GLU A 425 26.00 7.07 -28.27
C GLU A 425 26.70 6.96 -26.91
N ILE A 426 26.10 6.27 -25.95
CA ILE A 426 26.71 6.01 -24.63
C ILE A 426 27.98 5.16 -24.77
N VAL A 427 27.94 4.12 -25.61
CA VAL A 427 29.11 3.27 -25.87
C VAL A 427 30.21 4.02 -26.62
N GLU A 428 29.86 4.93 -27.53
CA GLU A 428 30.83 5.81 -28.21
C GLU A 428 31.47 6.81 -27.24
N ALA A 429 30.67 7.42 -26.35
CA ALA A 429 31.19 8.28 -25.29
C ALA A 429 32.13 7.51 -24.35
N LEU A 430 31.81 6.26 -23.99
CA LEU A 430 32.70 5.40 -23.21
C LEU A 430 34.02 5.08 -23.92
N LYS A 431 34.04 4.94 -25.25
CA LYS A 431 35.31 4.74 -26.01
C LYS A 431 36.20 5.96 -25.95
N SER A 432 35.62 7.15 -25.82
CA SER A 432 36.37 8.40 -25.73
C SER A 432 36.98 8.63 -24.35
N CYS A 433 36.48 7.93 -23.32
CA CYS A 433 37.07 7.91 -21.99
C CYS A 433 38.22 6.89 -21.97
N SER A 434 39.42 7.29 -21.54
CA SER A 434 40.64 6.45 -21.47
C SER A 434 40.60 5.34 -20.39
N ILE A 435 39.45 4.70 -20.16
CA ILE A 435 39.21 3.65 -19.16
C ILE A 435 40.02 2.38 -19.49
N ASP A 436 40.20 2.10 -20.77
CA ASP A 436 40.97 0.97 -21.29
C ASP A 436 42.46 1.05 -20.94
N GLN A 437 43.02 2.27 -20.94
CA GLN A 437 44.40 2.54 -20.53
C GLN A 437 44.59 2.45 -19.01
N GLU A 438 43.59 2.86 -18.24
CA GLU A 438 43.63 2.89 -16.77
C GLU A 438 43.56 1.48 -16.16
N MET A 439 42.82 0.55 -16.80
CA MET A 439 42.60 -0.81 -16.30
C MET A 439 43.42 -1.90 -17.00
N ASN A 440 44.20 -1.55 -18.03
CA ASN A 440 44.96 -2.49 -18.86
C ASN A 440 44.09 -3.63 -19.45
N LEU A 441 42.87 -3.28 -19.89
CA LEU A 441 41.86 -4.18 -20.45
C LEU A 441 41.53 -3.80 -21.90
N ASN A 442 41.11 -4.76 -22.72
CA ASN A 442 40.60 -4.42 -24.05
C ASN A 442 39.18 -3.82 -23.97
N PHE A 443 38.79 -3.02 -24.96
CA PHE A 443 37.49 -2.32 -24.92
C PHE A 443 36.27 -3.26 -24.81
N LYS A 444 36.34 -4.49 -25.35
CA LYS A 444 35.26 -5.49 -25.18
C LYS A 444 35.11 -5.92 -23.72
N GLN A 445 36.20 -6.06 -22.98
CA GLN A 445 36.20 -6.37 -21.55
C GLN A 445 35.67 -5.19 -20.73
N VAL A 446 36.09 -3.96 -21.06
CA VAL A 446 35.58 -2.72 -20.44
C VAL A 446 34.07 -2.61 -20.62
N GLN A 447 33.56 -2.83 -21.84
CA GLN A 447 32.12 -2.80 -22.10
C GLN A 447 31.36 -3.87 -21.29
N LYS A 448 31.89 -5.09 -21.20
CA LYS A 448 31.26 -6.16 -20.41
C LYS A 448 31.17 -5.82 -18.91
N LEU A 449 32.12 -5.05 -18.40
CA LEU A 449 32.15 -4.58 -17.01
C LEU A 449 31.23 -3.38 -16.79
N CYS A 450 31.25 -2.39 -17.69
CA CYS A 450 30.55 -1.12 -17.53
C CYS A 450 29.04 -1.22 -17.78
N MET A 451 28.61 -2.04 -18.75
CA MET A 451 27.20 -2.08 -19.18
C MET A 451 26.21 -2.49 -18.07
N PRO A 452 26.49 -3.49 -17.20
CA PRO A 452 25.62 -3.78 -16.06
C PRO A 452 25.47 -2.60 -15.10
N PHE A 453 26.55 -1.90 -14.79
CA PHE A 453 26.55 -0.72 -13.91
C PHE A 453 25.79 0.46 -14.53
N ILE A 454 25.99 0.69 -15.84
CA ILE A 454 25.25 1.70 -16.59
C ILE A 454 23.75 1.39 -16.59
N ARG A 455 23.37 0.14 -16.85
CA ARG A 455 21.96 -0.25 -16.83
C ARG A 455 21.34 -0.02 -15.46
N PHE A 456 22.03 -0.46 -14.40
CA PHE A 456 21.62 -0.22 -13.02
C PHE A 456 21.40 1.28 -12.73
N LYS A 457 22.37 2.13 -13.08
CA LYS A 457 22.27 3.59 -12.87
C LYS A 457 21.22 4.27 -13.76
N LYS A 458 20.96 3.76 -14.97
CA LYS A 458 19.86 4.24 -15.83
C LYS A 458 18.50 3.94 -15.22
N ASP A 459 18.33 2.76 -14.64
CA ASP A 459 17.08 2.37 -13.99
C ASP A 459 16.87 3.20 -12.71
N GLU A 460 17.92 3.36 -11.88
CA GLU A 460 17.87 4.20 -10.67
C GLU A 460 17.57 5.69 -10.98
N ALA A 461 18.17 6.26 -12.03
CA ALA A 461 17.93 7.65 -12.43
C ALA A 461 16.54 7.90 -13.01
N ARG A 462 15.86 6.88 -13.55
CA ARG A 462 14.46 6.99 -13.99
C ARG A 462 13.51 7.05 -12.81
N GLU A 463 13.84 6.38 -11.71
CA GLU A 463 13.04 6.38 -10.48
C GLU A 463 13.31 7.61 -9.61
N VAL A 464 14.59 7.94 -9.40
CA VAL A 464 15.03 8.92 -8.38
C VAL A 464 15.44 10.27 -9.00
N GLY A 465 15.66 10.32 -10.31
CA GLY A 465 16.08 11.52 -11.04
C GLY A 465 17.61 11.68 -11.16
N ALA A 466 18.05 12.86 -11.59
CA ALA A 466 19.46 13.14 -11.93
C ALA A 466 20.45 12.85 -10.79
N GLN A 467 20.02 13.02 -9.54
CA GLN A 467 20.81 12.78 -8.32
C GLN A 467 21.31 11.33 -8.20
N ALA A 468 20.64 10.34 -8.83
CA ALA A 468 21.13 8.96 -8.87
C ALA A 468 22.48 8.81 -9.60
N LEU A 469 22.82 9.80 -10.44
CA LEU A 469 24.05 9.84 -11.22
C LEU A 469 25.18 10.59 -10.50
N ASP A 470 24.95 11.08 -9.28
CA ASP A 470 25.99 11.76 -8.50
C ASP A 470 27.13 10.80 -8.15
N LEU A 471 28.33 11.37 -8.00
CA LEU A 471 29.53 10.59 -7.68
C LEU A 471 29.57 10.08 -6.24
N LYS A 472 28.62 10.51 -5.41
CA LYS A 472 28.44 10.10 -4.03
C LYS A 472 26.95 9.89 -3.74
N LEU A 473 26.65 9.15 -2.68
CA LEU A 473 25.28 8.99 -2.20
C LEU A 473 24.73 10.31 -1.63
N PRO A 474 23.39 10.48 -1.54
CA PRO A 474 22.77 11.68 -0.99
C PRO A 474 22.96 11.85 0.53
N PHE A 475 23.60 10.88 1.19
CA PHE A 475 23.96 10.87 2.61
C PHE A 475 25.43 10.46 2.78
N SER A 476 26.05 10.79 3.92
CA SER A 476 27.38 10.28 4.27
C SER A 476 27.27 8.85 4.78
N GLU A 477 27.90 7.91 4.09
CA GLU A 477 27.95 6.50 4.48
C GLU A 477 28.76 6.33 5.77
N ILE A 478 29.84 7.09 5.92
CA ILE A 478 30.70 7.05 7.10
C ILE A 478 29.93 7.53 8.33
N ASP A 479 29.23 8.66 8.24
CA ASP A 479 28.47 9.20 9.38
C ASP A 479 27.32 8.25 9.79
N VAL A 480 26.58 7.70 8.81
CA VAL A 480 25.51 6.73 9.07
C VAL A 480 26.05 5.50 9.82
N LEU A 481 27.17 4.92 9.36
CA LEU A 481 27.76 3.76 10.02
C LEU A 481 28.35 4.11 11.39
N ARG A 482 28.96 5.29 11.53
CA ARG A 482 29.55 5.77 12.81
C ARG A 482 28.50 6.01 13.88
N GLU A 483 27.41 6.70 13.54
CA GLU A 483 26.31 6.98 14.46
C GLU A 483 25.62 5.68 14.93
N ASN A 484 25.69 4.61 14.13
CA ASN A 484 25.09 3.30 14.40
C ASN A 484 26.11 2.20 14.76
N LEU A 485 27.33 2.55 15.17
CA LEU A 485 28.39 1.58 15.52
C LEU A 485 27.95 0.56 16.56
N GLU A 486 27.25 1.02 17.61
CA GLU A 486 26.75 0.15 18.68
C GLU A 486 25.71 -0.86 18.18
N LEU A 487 24.86 -0.45 17.24
CA LEU A 487 23.90 -1.34 16.59
C LEU A 487 24.63 -2.41 15.77
N ILE A 488 25.59 -1.99 14.93
CA ILE A 488 26.39 -2.90 14.08
C ILE A 488 27.15 -3.91 14.95
N ARG A 489 27.83 -3.43 16.00
CA ARG A 489 28.57 -4.25 16.96
C ARG A 489 27.70 -5.33 17.59
N ARG A 490 26.51 -4.95 18.09
CA ARG A 490 25.54 -5.89 18.67
C ARG A 490 25.03 -6.89 17.64
N GLN A 491 24.69 -6.44 16.44
CA GLN A 491 24.13 -7.29 15.38
C GLN A 491 25.11 -8.31 14.79
N LEU A 492 26.40 -8.00 14.86
CA LEU A 492 27.50 -8.87 14.42
C LEU A 492 28.12 -9.66 15.58
N SER A 493 27.71 -9.41 16.83
CA SER A 493 28.27 -10.04 18.03
C SER A 493 29.80 -9.87 18.16
N LEU A 494 30.32 -8.71 17.76
CA LEU A 494 31.74 -8.36 17.81
C LEU A 494 32.06 -7.57 19.08
N GLU A 495 33.31 -7.62 19.53
CA GLU A 495 33.79 -6.83 20.67
C GLU A 495 34.11 -5.39 20.25
N HIS A 496 34.66 -5.23 19.04
CA HIS A 496 35.11 -3.95 18.48
C HIS A 496 34.75 -3.82 17.00
N VAL A 497 34.31 -2.62 16.60
CA VAL A 497 34.01 -2.29 15.20
C VAL A 497 34.55 -0.90 14.89
N GLU A 498 35.27 -0.75 13.79
CA GLU A 498 35.76 0.55 13.30
C GLU A 498 35.25 0.84 11.89
N VAL A 499 34.90 2.11 11.64
CA VAL A 499 34.56 2.60 10.29
C VAL A 499 35.71 3.47 9.78
N LEU A 500 36.30 3.04 8.68
CA LEU A 500 37.52 3.56 8.10
C LEU A 500 37.26 4.08 6.68
N SER A 501 37.89 5.20 6.31
CA SER A 501 37.88 5.67 4.94
C SER A 501 38.88 4.86 4.12
N ALA A 502 38.43 4.32 2.98
CA ALA A 502 39.29 3.63 2.04
C ALA A 502 40.25 4.57 1.29
N CYS A 503 40.11 5.89 1.43
CA CYS A 503 41.07 6.85 0.88
C CYS A 503 42.27 7.07 1.82
N ASP A 504 42.20 6.60 3.06
CA ASP A 504 43.28 6.73 4.03
C ASP A 504 44.26 5.56 3.91
N GLU A 505 45.48 5.82 3.43
CA GLU A 505 46.54 4.81 3.32
C GLU A 505 46.93 4.24 4.69
N ALA A 506 46.86 5.02 5.77
CA ALA A 506 47.15 4.54 7.11
C ALA A 506 46.07 3.56 7.61
N ALA A 507 44.82 3.73 7.18
CA ALA A 507 43.74 2.81 7.52
C ALA A 507 43.94 1.42 6.91
N HIS A 508 44.53 1.32 5.71
CA HIS A 508 44.81 0.03 5.08
C HIS A 508 45.77 -0.84 5.90
N ALA A 509 46.74 -0.23 6.58
CA ALA A 509 47.70 -0.97 7.40
C ALA A 509 46.99 -1.83 8.48
N LYS A 510 45.83 -1.37 8.98
CA LYS A 510 45.03 -2.08 10.00
C LYS A 510 44.42 -3.39 9.50
N ALA A 511 44.27 -3.59 8.19
CA ALA A 511 43.78 -4.85 7.62
C ALA A 511 44.85 -5.97 7.60
N GLY A 512 46.12 -5.67 7.90
CA GLY A 512 47.19 -6.66 7.98
C GLY A 512 47.33 -7.50 6.69
N GLU A 513 47.37 -8.83 6.82
CA GLU A 513 47.47 -9.73 5.67
C GLU A 513 46.23 -9.70 4.75
N ASN A 514 45.09 -9.23 5.28
CA ASN A 514 43.81 -9.18 4.58
C ASN A 514 43.65 -7.93 3.69
N VAL A 515 44.63 -7.03 3.62
CA VAL A 515 44.64 -5.87 2.69
C VAL A 515 44.42 -6.29 1.24
N LYS A 516 44.87 -7.50 0.87
CA LYS A 516 44.65 -8.05 -0.48
C LYS A 516 43.17 -8.13 -0.84
N LEU A 517 42.27 -8.32 0.14
CA LEU A 517 40.82 -8.34 -0.09
C LEU A 517 40.28 -6.96 -0.47
N LEU A 518 40.82 -5.87 0.09
CA LEU A 518 40.49 -4.50 -0.31
C LEU A 518 40.94 -4.21 -1.74
N ASN A 519 42.07 -4.76 -2.16
CA ASN A 519 42.54 -4.60 -3.54
C ASN A 519 41.75 -5.46 -4.54
N GLN A 520 41.28 -6.64 -4.12
CA GLN A 520 40.46 -7.53 -4.97
C GLN A 520 39.03 -7.02 -5.12
N ASN A 521 38.45 -6.53 -4.03
CA ASN A 521 37.10 -5.98 -3.98
C ASN A 521 37.17 -4.60 -3.33
N PRO A 522 37.52 -3.54 -4.09
CA PRO A 522 37.61 -2.19 -3.54
C PRO A 522 36.22 -1.70 -3.14
N PRO A 523 36.08 -1.04 -1.98
CA PRO A 523 34.81 -0.45 -1.57
C PRO A 523 34.39 0.62 -2.56
N SER A 524 33.08 0.74 -2.75
CA SER A 524 32.49 1.78 -3.59
C SER A 524 31.19 2.27 -2.96
N PRO A 525 30.69 3.46 -3.32
CA PRO A 525 29.49 4.01 -2.68
C PRO A 525 28.32 3.03 -2.73
N GLY A 526 27.75 2.73 -1.55
CA GLY A 526 26.67 1.76 -1.34
C GLY A 526 27.13 0.31 -1.13
N ASP A 527 28.42 0.03 -1.26
CA ASP A 527 29.03 -1.31 -1.15
C ASP A 527 30.30 -1.25 -0.29
N PRO A 528 30.16 -1.15 1.05
CA PRO A 528 31.28 -1.11 1.98
C PRO A 528 31.92 -2.50 2.11
N VAL A 529 33.21 -2.52 2.42
CA VAL A 529 33.97 -3.77 2.57
C VAL A 529 34.32 -3.99 4.02
N ALA A 530 33.84 -5.09 4.59
CA ALA A 530 34.16 -5.47 5.96
C ALA A 530 35.26 -6.54 6.02
N ILE A 531 36.26 -6.32 6.87
CA ILE A 531 37.31 -7.28 7.21
C ILE A 531 37.15 -7.67 8.67
N PHE A 532 37.09 -8.97 8.93
CA PHE A 532 36.96 -9.49 10.28
C PHE A 532 38.27 -10.13 10.74
N LEU A 533 38.69 -9.77 11.95
CA LEU A 533 39.96 -10.17 12.54
C LEU A 533 39.74 -10.75 13.95
N SER A 534 40.62 -11.66 14.33
CA SER A 534 40.83 -11.99 15.74
C SER A 534 41.55 -10.85 16.46
N ARG A 535 41.44 -10.83 17.78
CA ARG A 535 42.14 -9.85 18.63
C ARG A 535 43.65 -9.78 18.38
N GLN A 536 44.29 -10.95 18.23
CA GLN A 536 45.74 -11.02 18.01
C GLN A 536 46.16 -10.45 16.66
N GLU A 537 45.38 -10.70 15.61
CA GLU A 537 45.65 -10.17 14.27
C GLU A 537 45.50 -8.65 14.24
N PHE A 538 44.51 -8.11 14.97
CA PHE A 538 44.30 -6.67 15.07
C PHE A 538 45.42 -5.97 15.85
N GLU A 539 45.81 -6.49 17.01
CA GLU A 539 46.93 -5.95 17.81
C GLU A 539 48.26 -6.08 17.06
N GLY A 540 48.49 -7.19 16.34
CA GLY A 540 49.68 -7.42 15.53
C GLY A 540 49.80 -6.49 14.32
N ALA A 541 48.70 -5.96 13.81
CA ALA A 541 48.67 -4.95 12.75
C ALA A 541 48.83 -3.50 13.26
N GLY A 542 49.12 -3.32 14.56
CA GLY A 542 49.26 -2.00 15.18
C GLY A 542 47.93 -1.36 15.58
N GLY A 543 46.83 -2.13 15.63
CA GLY A 543 45.55 -1.70 16.16
C GLY A 543 45.59 -1.54 17.68
N ALA A 544 44.92 -0.52 18.20
CA ALA A 544 44.73 -0.31 19.63
C ALA A 544 43.23 -0.20 19.93
N TYR A 545 42.77 -0.87 20.99
CA TYR A 545 41.42 -0.68 21.51
C TYR A 545 41.35 0.72 22.15
N SER A 546 40.48 1.59 21.62
CA SER A 546 40.16 2.89 22.21
C SER A 546 38.98 2.77 23.18
#